data_AF-A0A554JUM3-F1
#
_entry.id   AF-A0A554JUM3-F1
#
_cell.length_a   1.000
_cell.length_b   1.000
_cell.length_c   1.000
_cell.angle_alpha   90.00
_cell.angle_beta   90.00
_cell.angle_gamma   90.00
#
_symmetry.space_group_name_H-M   'P 1'
#
loop_
_entity.id
_entity.type
_entity.pdbx_description
1 polymer ?
#
loop_
_entity_poly.entity_id
_entity_poly.type
_entity_poly.pdbx_seq_one_letter_code
_entity_poly.pdbx_strand_id
1 'polypeptide(L)'
;MRDESMHLNFGIDMINTLKTEQPELWTNEFQKHVLDLVQKAVVLEYTFAAHVFPRGIFGMNADGFRQYIEHIADRRLGRIGLPVQFNTQNPFPWMSEAIDLSKEKNFFETRVIEYQTGGALEWE
;
A
#
# COMPACT_ATOMS: atom_id res chain seq x y z
N MET A 1 -0.16 -2.25 9.60
CA MET A 1 0.57 -1.84 8.36
C MET A 1 2.08 -2.02 8.44
N ARG A 2 2.73 -1.81 9.60
CA ARG A 2 4.17 -2.08 9.77
C ARG A 2 4.55 -3.51 9.38
N ASP A 3 3.83 -4.50 9.88
CA ASP A 3 4.15 -5.91 9.61
C ASP A 3 3.95 -6.29 8.14
N GLU A 4 2.83 -5.87 7.53
CA GLU A 4 2.61 -6.04 6.09
C GLU A 4 3.67 -5.38 5.22
N SER A 5 4.20 -4.22 5.65
CA SER A 5 5.31 -3.57 4.95
C SER A 5 6.61 -4.40 5.05
N MET A 6 6.87 -5.02 6.22
CA MET A 6 8.01 -5.92 6.39
C MET A 6 7.85 -7.19 5.55
N HIS A 7 6.66 -7.81 5.53
CA HIS A 7 6.37 -8.98 4.70
C HIS A 7 6.56 -8.69 3.21
N LEU A 8 6.08 -7.53 2.74
CA LEU A 8 6.25 -7.10 1.35
C LEU A 8 7.72 -6.90 1.00
N ASN A 9 8.48 -6.21 1.85
CA ASN A 9 9.91 -5.99 1.63
C ASN A 9 10.68 -7.32 1.59
N PHE A 10 10.41 -8.23 2.53
CA PHE A 10 11.00 -9.56 2.54
C PHE A 10 10.74 -10.31 1.22
N GLY A 11 9.50 -10.30 0.72
CA GLY A 11 9.16 -10.93 -0.56
C GLY A 11 9.89 -10.30 -1.75
N ILE A 12 10.01 -8.97 -1.78
CA ILE A 12 10.76 -8.25 -2.82
C ILE A 12 12.24 -8.66 -2.80
N ASP A 13 12.85 -8.69 -1.62
CA ASP A 13 14.26 -9.03 -1.45
C ASP A 13 14.50 -10.48 -1.87
N MET A 14 13.62 -11.41 -1.48
CA MET A 14 13.69 -12.80 -1.91
C MET A 14 13.65 -12.94 -3.44
N ILE A 15 12.74 -12.24 -4.13
CA ILE A 15 12.66 -12.26 -5.60
C ILE A 15 13.95 -11.73 -6.22
N ASN A 16 14.48 -10.62 -5.73
CA ASN A 16 15.71 -10.03 -6.29
C ASN A 16 16.96 -10.87 -6.01
N THR A 17 17.03 -11.54 -4.86
CA THR A 17 18.08 -12.52 -4.55
C THR A 17 18.00 -13.70 -5.51
N LEU A 18 16.82 -14.29 -5.71
CA LEU A 18 16.63 -15.40 -6.65
C LEU A 18 17.02 -15.03 -8.09
N LYS A 19 16.69 -13.82 -8.54
CA LYS A 19 17.13 -13.31 -9.86
C LYS A 19 18.66 -13.23 -9.99
N THR A 20 19.35 -12.95 -8.89
CA THR A 20 20.81 -12.83 -8.86
C THR A 20 21.46 -14.20 -8.80
N GLU A 21 20.93 -15.10 -7.98
CA GLU A 21 21.48 -16.44 -7.75
C GLU A 21 21.15 -17.41 -8.89
N GLN A 22 19.96 -17.29 -9.49
CA GLN A 22 19.41 -18.21 -10.51
C GLN A 22 18.79 -17.40 -11.68
N PRO A 23 19.61 -16.67 -12.46
CA PRO A 23 19.12 -15.77 -13.51
C PRO A 23 18.33 -16.47 -14.62
N GLU A 24 18.59 -17.76 -14.86
CA GLU A 24 17.87 -18.59 -15.84
C GLU A 24 16.38 -18.78 -15.51
N LEU A 25 15.98 -18.61 -14.25
CA LEU A 25 14.57 -18.67 -13.84
C LEU A 25 13.81 -17.38 -14.18
N TRP A 26 14.51 -16.25 -14.33
CA TRP A 26 13.90 -14.95 -14.59
C TRP A 26 13.65 -14.68 -16.08
N THR A 27 13.04 -15.65 -16.76
CA THR A 27 12.76 -15.59 -18.20
C THR A 27 11.72 -14.53 -18.55
N ASN A 28 11.70 -14.11 -19.82
CA ASN A 28 10.66 -13.19 -20.32
C ASN A 28 9.24 -13.76 -20.16
N GLU A 29 9.09 -15.08 -20.26
CA GLU A 29 7.81 -15.76 -20.05
C GLU A 29 7.36 -15.67 -18.60
N PHE A 30 8.27 -15.91 -17.64
CA PHE A 30 7.95 -15.79 -16.22
C PHE A 30 7.64 -14.34 -15.83
N GLN A 31 8.41 -13.38 -16.35
CA GLN A 31 8.13 -11.96 -16.16
C GLN A 31 6.72 -11.59 -16.67
N LYS A 32 6.34 -12.06 -17.86
CA LYS A 32 5.00 -11.87 -18.40
C LYS A 32 3.93 -12.50 -17.51
N HIS A 33 4.17 -13.71 -17.00
CA HIS A 33 3.25 -14.37 -16.09
C HIS A 33 3.02 -13.55 -14.80
N VAL A 34 4.09 -12.99 -14.22
CA VAL A 34 3.98 -12.11 -13.05
C VAL A 34 3.17 -10.85 -13.39
N LEU A 35 3.42 -10.23 -14.56
CA LEU A 35 2.65 -9.07 -15.01
C LEU A 35 1.15 -9.40 -15.14
N ASP A 36 0.81 -10.51 -15.78
CA ASP A 36 -0.58 -10.95 -15.97
C ASP A 36 -1.28 -11.18 -14.61
N LEU A 37 -0.58 -11.79 -13.65
CA LEU A 37 -1.09 -11.99 -12.29
C LEU A 37 -1.35 -10.66 -11.57
N VAL A 38 -0.42 -9.70 -11.65
CA VAL A 38 -0.58 -8.40 -11.02
C VAL A 38 -1.73 -7.61 -11.67
N GLN A 39 -1.84 -7.62 -12.99
CA GLN A 39 -2.95 -6.97 -13.69
C GLN A 39 -4.30 -7.58 -13.27
N LYS A 40 -4.39 -8.90 -13.18
CA LYS A 40 -5.58 -9.59 -12.70
C LYS A 40 -5.91 -9.22 -11.25
N ALA A 41 -4.90 -9.16 -10.37
CA ALA A 41 -5.08 -8.78 -8.98
C ALA A 41 -5.62 -7.36 -8.83
N VAL A 42 -5.09 -6.40 -9.59
CA VAL A 42 -5.62 -5.01 -9.63
C VAL A 42 -7.09 -5.00 -9.99
N VAL A 43 -7.49 -5.77 -11.02
CA VAL A 43 -8.90 -5.87 -11.42
C VAL A 43 -9.79 -6.42 -10.32
N LEU A 44 -9.35 -7.50 -9.67
CA LEU A 44 -10.10 -8.11 -8.58
C LEU A 44 -10.24 -7.15 -7.39
N GLU A 45 -9.18 -6.46 -7.01
CA GLU A 45 -9.16 -5.53 -5.87
C GLU A 45 -10.09 -4.33 -6.07
N TYR A 46 -10.03 -3.64 -7.20
CA TYR A 46 -10.95 -2.52 -7.42
C TYR A 46 -12.40 -3.02 -7.59
N THR A 47 -12.61 -4.20 -8.18
CA THR A 47 -13.94 -4.80 -8.29
C THR A 47 -14.50 -5.07 -6.89
N PHE A 48 -13.71 -5.70 -6.02
CA PHE A 48 -14.08 -5.95 -4.64
C PHE A 48 -14.43 -4.64 -3.91
N ALA A 49 -13.56 -3.63 -3.99
CA ALA A 49 -13.78 -2.34 -3.35
C ALA A 49 -15.04 -1.64 -3.85
N ALA A 50 -15.33 -1.68 -5.14
CA ALA A 50 -16.55 -1.12 -5.71
C ALA A 50 -17.83 -1.81 -5.18
N HIS A 51 -17.78 -3.12 -4.91
CA HIS A 51 -18.89 -3.85 -4.33
C HIS A 51 -19.07 -3.54 -2.83
N VAL A 52 -17.97 -3.42 -2.08
CA VAL A 52 -18.02 -3.16 -0.63
C VAL A 52 -18.37 -1.70 -0.33
N PHE A 53 -17.90 -0.76 -1.15
CA PHE A 53 -18.10 0.68 -0.97
C PHE A 53 -18.72 1.33 -2.22
N PRO A 54 -19.99 1.01 -2.58
CA PRO A 54 -20.60 1.46 -3.84
C PRO A 54 -20.79 2.98 -3.95
N ARG A 55 -20.74 3.70 -2.81
CA ARG A 55 -20.83 5.17 -2.76
C ARG A 55 -19.51 5.84 -2.36
N GLY A 56 -18.44 5.07 -2.25
CA GLY A 56 -17.17 5.51 -1.66
C GLY A 56 -17.21 5.58 -0.13
N ILE A 57 -16.05 5.78 0.48
CA ILE A 57 -15.89 5.94 1.93
C ILE A 57 -14.72 6.90 2.22
N PHE A 58 -14.82 7.73 3.27
CA PHE A 58 -13.76 8.66 3.70
C PHE A 58 -13.19 9.57 2.59
N GLY A 59 -14.04 10.12 1.71
CA GLY A 59 -13.60 11.00 0.62
C GLY A 59 -12.94 10.28 -0.56
N MET A 60 -12.87 8.95 -0.54
CA MET A 60 -12.47 8.13 -1.68
C MET A 60 -13.69 7.79 -2.54
N ASN A 61 -13.65 8.17 -3.82
CA ASN A 61 -14.57 7.63 -4.82
C ASN A 61 -13.96 6.38 -5.49
N ALA A 62 -14.78 5.63 -6.22
CA ALA A 62 -14.36 4.39 -6.87
C ALA A 62 -13.16 4.60 -7.82
N ASP A 63 -13.15 5.70 -8.57
CA ASP A 63 -12.07 6.02 -9.51
C ASP A 63 -10.75 6.31 -8.81
N GLY A 64 -10.78 7.07 -7.71
CA GLY A 64 -9.61 7.35 -6.89
C GLY A 64 -9.07 6.07 -6.24
N PHE A 65 -9.94 5.20 -5.73
CA PHE A 65 -9.50 3.91 -5.18
C PHE A 65 -8.79 3.05 -6.24
N ARG A 66 -9.39 2.96 -7.45
CA ARG A 66 -8.78 2.26 -8.58
C ARG A 66 -7.39 2.83 -8.92
N GLN A 67 -7.28 4.15 -9.09
CA GLN A 67 -6.02 4.81 -9.39
C GLN A 67 -4.96 4.55 -8.31
N TYR A 68 -5.36 4.50 -7.04
CA TYR A 68 -4.47 4.18 -5.93
C TYR A 68 -3.94 2.74 -6.01
N ILE A 69 -4.81 1.76 -6.28
CA ILE A 69 -4.39 0.35 -6.45
C ILE A 69 -3.44 0.21 -7.65
N GLU A 70 -3.76 0.84 -8.78
CA GLU A 70 -2.91 0.89 -9.98
C GLU A 70 -1.53 1.52 -9.66
N HIS A 71 -1.50 2.63 -8.92
CA HIS A 71 -0.27 3.30 -8.50
C HIS A 71 0.60 2.39 -7.61
N ILE A 72 0.00 1.68 -6.66
CA ILE A 72 0.70 0.74 -5.79
C ILE A 72 1.24 -0.46 -6.57
N ALA A 73 0.49 -0.97 -7.56
CA ALA A 73 0.92 -2.06 -8.41
C ALA A 73 2.18 -1.71 -9.19
N ASP A 74 2.20 -0.53 -9.83
CA ASP A 74 3.37 -0.04 -10.58
C ASP A 74 4.60 0.11 -9.68
N ARG A 75 4.44 0.67 -8.48
CA ARG A 75 5.54 0.76 -7.51
C ARG A 75 6.10 -0.61 -7.13
N ARG A 76 5.24 -1.61 -6.92
CA ARG A 76 5.65 -2.98 -6.56
C ARG A 76 6.35 -3.69 -7.71
N LEU A 77 5.85 -3.56 -8.93
CA LEU A 77 6.48 -4.10 -10.14
C LEU A 77 7.88 -3.51 -10.35
N GLY A 78 8.02 -2.19 -10.20
CA GLY A 78 9.31 -1.51 -10.31
C GLY A 78 10.35 -2.03 -9.30
N ARG A 79 9.93 -2.39 -8.08
CA ARG A 79 10.82 -2.93 -7.03
C ARG A 79 11.44 -4.28 -7.36
N ILE A 80 10.86 -5.01 -8.31
CA ILE A 80 11.40 -6.28 -8.83
C ILE A 80 11.90 -6.15 -10.28
N GLY A 81 12.05 -4.91 -10.78
CA GLY A 81 12.60 -4.63 -12.12
C GLY A 81 11.65 -4.92 -13.27
N LEU A 82 10.34 -4.99 -13.03
CA LEU A 82 9.33 -5.11 -14.08
C LEU A 82 8.83 -3.74 -14.54
N PRO A 83 8.41 -3.60 -15.80
CA PRO A 83 7.93 -2.34 -16.33
C PRO A 83 6.60 -1.92 -15.69
N VAL A 84 6.40 -0.61 -15.57
CA VAL A 84 5.11 -0.01 -15.20
C VAL A 84 4.02 -0.39 -16.21
N GLN A 85 2.80 -0.60 -15.72
CA GLN A 85 1.66 -1.08 -16.49
C GLN A 85 0.55 -0.04 -16.61
N PHE A 86 0.33 0.77 -15.56
CA PHE A 86 -0.84 1.65 -15.47
C PHE A 86 -0.51 3.13 -15.62
N ASN A 87 0.71 3.52 -15.21
CA ASN A 87 1.22 4.89 -15.25
C ASN A 87 0.29 5.91 -14.56
N THR A 88 -0.31 5.50 -13.43
CA THR A 88 -1.22 6.33 -12.65
C THR A 88 -0.52 7.04 -11.50
N GLN A 89 -0.95 8.27 -11.26
CA GLN A 89 -0.47 9.06 -10.13
C GLN A 89 -1.18 8.65 -8.84
N ASN A 90 -0.56 8.92 -7.69
CA ASN A 90 -1.20 8.70 -6.40
C ASN A 90 -2.35 9.72 -6.18
N PRO A 91 -3.62 9.29 -6.15
CA PRO A 91 -4.75 10.20 -5.97
C PRO A 91 -4.94 10.62 -4.50
N PHE A 92 -4.25 9.97 -3.55
CA PHE A 92 -4.38 10.21 -2.12
C PHE A 92 -3.01 10.40 -1.44
N PRO A 93 -2.31 11.53 -1.66
CA PRO A 93 -1.01 11.80 -1.05
C PRO A 93 -1.04 11.73 0.49
N TRP A 94 -2.13 12.19 1.10
CA TRP A 94 -2.36 12.16 2.55
C TRP A 94 -2.38 10.75 3.14
N MET A 95 -2.72 9.71 2.35
CA MET A 95 -2.67 8.33 2.86
C MET A 95 -1.22 7.91 3.12
N SER A 96 -0.30 8.26 2.23
CA SER A 96 1.13 7.98 2.45
C SER A 96 1.62 8.66 3.73
N GLU A 97 1.22 9.91 3.97
CA GLU A 97 1.55 10.66 5.18
C GLU A 97 0.97 10.00 6.43
N ALA A 98 -0.30 9.59 6.42
CA ALA A 98 -0.93 8.92 7.57
C ALA A 98 -0.31 7.54 7.87
N ILE A 99 0.09 6.80 6.82
CA ILE A 99 0.79 5.51 6.94
C ILE A 99 2.20 5.72 7.50
N ASP A 100 2.93 6.73 7.04
CA ASP A 100 4.30 7.02 7.45
C ASP A 100 4.37 7.70 8.83
N LEU A 101 3.43 8.57 9.20
CA LEU A 101 3.34 9.19 10.53
C LEU A 101 3.13 8.16 11.66
N SER A 102 2.50 7.02 11.36
CA SER A 102 2.39 5.92 12.32
C SER A 102 3.75 5.25 12.65
N LYS A 103 4.78 5.49 11.83
CA LYS A 103 6.16 4.98 12.04
C LYS A 103 6.98 5.87 12.98
N GLU A 104 6.62 7.14 13.15
CA GLU A 104 7.36 8.18 13.88
C GLU A 104 6.82 8.41 15.31
N LYS A 105 6.27 7.39 15.98
CA LYS A 105 5.97 7.47 17.42
C LYS A 105 6.81 6.48 18.20
N ASN A 106 8.00 6.92 18.57
CA ASN A 106 8.72 6.35 19.70
C ASN A 106 7.92 6.65 20.98
N PHE A 107 7.57 5.60 21.72
CA PHE A 107 6.85 5.66 22.99
C PHE A 107 7.53 6.58 24.03
N PHE A 108 8.82 6.87 23.84
CA PHE A 108 9.64 7.74 24.70
C PHE A 108 9.68 9.22 24.28
N GLU A 109 9.16 9.57 23.11
CA GLU A 109 9.22 10.96 22.57
C GLU A 109 7.86 11.65 22.56
N THR A 110 6.77 10.92 22.73
CA THR A 110 5.43 11.52 22.85
C THR A 110 5.11 11.79 24.31
N ARG A 111 5.09 13.08 24.70
CA ARG A 111 4.54 13.48 26.01
C ARG A 111 3.05 13.10 26.02
N VAL A 112 2.62 12.31 27.00
CA VAL A 112 1.21 11.95 27.20
C VAL A 112 0.43 13.24 27.49
N ILE A 113 -0.29 13.76 26.50
CA ILE A 113 -1.20 14.91 26.63
C ILE A 113 -2.67 14.48 26.74
N GLU A 114 -2.96 13.19 26.67
CA GLU A 114 -4.23 12.62 27.14
C GLU A 114 -4.16 12.36 28.65
N TYR A 115 -4.14 13.44 29.41
CA TYR A 115 -4.95 13.49 30.61
C TYR A 115 -6.10 14.44 30.29
N GLN A 116 -7.23 13.90 29.83
CA GLN A 116 -8.47 14.57 30.20
C GLN A 116 -8.52 14.49 31.72
N THR A 117 -8.31 15.62 32.39
CA THR A 117 -8.69 15.81 33.78
C THR A 117 -10.18 15.51 33.88
N GLY A 118 -10.51 14.28 34.28
CA GLY A 118 -11.84 13.88 34.67
C GLY A 118 -12.23 14.66 35.92
N GLY A 119 -12.84 15.83 35.74
CA GLY A 119 -13.26 16.69 36.84
C GLY A 119 -13.35 18.16 36.48
N ALA A 120 -14.11 18.50 35.44
CA ALA A 120 -14.66 19.85 35.29
C ALA A 120 -16.15 19.74 34.93
N LEU A 121 -16.93 19.28 35.89
CA LEU A 121 -18.34 19.60 35.99
C LEU A 121 -18.50 20.42 37.27
N GLU A 122 -18.52 21.73 37.14
CA GLU A 122 -19.24 22.57 38.09
C GLU A 122 -20.40 23.22 37.35
N TRP A 123 -21.60 22.91 37.86
CA TRP A 123 -22.83 23.58 37.50
C TRP A 123 -23.05 24.71 38.52
N GLU A 124 -22.86 25.96 38.09
CA GLU A 124 -23.64 27.15 38.46
C GLU A 124 -23.36 28.29 37.48
#